data_AF-A0A485CFN0-F1
#
_entry.id   AF-A0A485CFN0-F1
#
_cell.length_a   1.000
_cell.length_b   1.000
_cell.length_c   1.000
_cell.angle_alpha   90.00
_cell.angle_beta   90.00
_cell.angle_gamma   90.00
#
_symmetry.space_group_name_H-M   'P 1'
#
loop_
_entity.id
_entity.type
_entity.pdbx_description
1 polymer ?
#
loop_
_entity_poly.entity_id
_entity_poly.type
_entity_poly.pdbx_seq_one_letter_code
_entity_poly.pdbx_strand_id
1 'polypeptide(L)'
;MRRKTCFLSRQAINYPDGDDEQFFAAFIARTHRSPAWASALYAASLRHKVRAAAVRPIFTSMVDYSDRGELMAKFLNLPCPTMFMYGEQNNTLSYLAEIERRGVTLAEIPHCGHFPMYSNPLAMWQKINELQARVA
;
A
#
# COMPACT_ATOMS: atom_id res chain seq x y z
N MET A 1 11.44 -8.72 10.52
CA MET A 1 9.98 -8.75 10.33
C MET A 1 9.64 -8.76 8.83
N ARG A 2 9.09 -9.84 8.27
CA ARG A 2 8.83 -9.96 6.81
C ARG A 2 7.43 -9.45 6.48
N ARG A 3 7.32 -8.44 5.62
CA ARG A 3 6.02 -7.92 5.13
C ARG A 3 5.47 -8.91 4.10
N LYS A 4 4.78 -9.96 4.56
CA LYS A 4 4.24 -11.03 3.69
C LYS A 4 3.14 -10.55 2.72
N THR A 5 2.63 -9.32 2.87
CA THR A 5 1.42 -8.84 2.20
C THR A 5 1.64 -7.84 1.06
N CYS A 6 2.80 -7.86 0.40
CA CYS A 6 2.98 -7.11 -0.86
C CYS A 6 2.42 -7.91 -2.05
N PHE A 7 1.18 -8.39 -1.95
CA PHE A 7 0.56 -9.28 -2.93
C PHE A 7 0.43 -8.64 -4.32
N LEU A 8 0.21 -7.32 -4.38
CA LEU A 8 0.09 -6.58 -5.63
C LEU A 8 1.45 -6.48 -6.36
N SER A 9 2.54 -6.21 -5.65
CA SER A 9 3.85 -5.96 -6.27
C SER A 9 4.62 -7.25 -6.59
N ARG A 10 4.44 -8.33 -5.83
CA ARG A 10 5.08 -9.63 -6.13
C ARG A 10 4.64 -10.23 -7.46
N GLN A 11 3.49 -9.82 -8.00
CA GLN A 11 3.02 -10.25 -9.33
C GLN A 11 3.98 -9.85 -10.44
N ALA A 12 4.73 -8.75 -10.28
CA ALA A 12 5.72 -8.32 -11.28
C ALA A 12 6.95 -9.24 -11.33
N ILE A 13 7.31 -9.89 -10.22
CA ILE A 13 8.48 -10.77 -10.16
C ILE A 13 8.25 -12.07 -10.95
N ASN A 14 7.02 -12.58 -10.89
CA ASN A 14 6.67 -13.85 -11.51
C ASN A 14 6.13 -13.67 -12.95
N TYR A 15 6.03 -12.44 -13.45
CA TYR A 15 5.50 -12.18 -14.78
C TYR A 15 6.64 -12.20 -15.81
N PRO A 16 6.48 -12.91 -16.94
CA PRO A 16 7.50 -12.97 -17.99
C PRO A 16 8.03 -11.58 -18.38
N ASP A 17 9.32 -11.51 -18.68
CA ASP A 17 9.94 -10.30 -19.19
C ASP A 17 9.53 -10.05 -20.64
N GLY A 18 9.40 -8.76 -21.03
CA GLY A 18 9.23 -8.37 -22.43
C GLY A 18 7.90 -7.72 -22.82
N ASP A 19 6.93 -7.57 -21.91
CA ASP A 19 5.69 -6.83 -22.23
C ASP A 19 5.11 -6.09 -21.01
N ASP A 20 5.64 -4.90 -20.72
CA ASP A 20 5.17 -4.05 -19.62
C ASP A 20 3.73 -3.56 -19.85
N GLU A 21 3.31 -3.37 -21.10
CA GLU A 21 1.94 -2.98 -21.44
C GLU A 21 0.96 -4.12 -21.16
N GLN A 22 1.30 -5.35 -21.55
CA GLN A 22 0.49 -6.53 -21.25
C GLN A 22 0.45 -6.81 -19.75
N PHE A 23 1.58 -6.71 -19.04
CA PHE A 23 1.60 -6.80 -17.59
C PHE A 23 0.67 -5.77 -16.96
N PHE A 24 0.77 -4.51 -17.40
CA PHE A 24 -0.02 -3.41 -16.84
C PHE A 24 -1.51 -3.58 -17.14
N ALA A 25 -1.88 -3.96 -18.37
CA ALA A 25 -3.26 -4.26 -18.74
C ALA A 25 -3.83 -5.41 -17.90
N ALA A 26 -3.06 -6.48 -17.71
CA ALA A 26 -3.47 -7.62 -16.88
C ALA A 26 -3.59 -7.22 -15.40
N PHE A 27 -2.69 -6.39 -14.89
CA PHE A 27 -2.76 -5.84 -13.54
C PHE A 27 -4.02 -4.99 -13.32
N ILE A 28 -4.35 -4.10 -14.26
CA ILE A 28 -5.58 -3.30 -14.23
C ILE A 28 -6.80 -4.21 -14.21
N ALA A 29 -6.86 -5.21 -15.09
CA ALA A 29 -7.99 -6.12 -15.18
C ALA A 29 -8.21 -6.92 -13.88
N ARG A 30 -7.14 -7.44 -13.26
CA ARG A 30 -7.22 -8.13 -11.97
C ARG A 30 -7.66 -7.19 -10.85
N THR A 31 -7.07 -6.00 -10.79
CA THR A 31 -7.40 -4.99 -9.76
C THR A 31 -8.85 -4.52 -9.87
N HIS A 32 -9.35 -4.35 -11.10
CA HIS A 32 -10.74 -3.97 -11.34
C HIS A 32 -11.75 -5.03 -10.86
N ARG A 33 -11.41 -6.32 -10.99
CA ARG A 33 -12.27 -7.44 -10.58
C ARG A 33 -12.18 -7.80 -9.09
N SER A 34 -11.28 -7.17 -8.36
CA SER A 34 -11.12 -7.42 -6.92
C SER A 34 -12.38 -6.97 -6.16
N PRO A 35 -12.85 -7.76 -5.17
CA PRO A 35 -13.99 -7.37 -4.32
C PRO A 35 -13.62 -6.31 -3.27
N ALA A 36 -12.34 -5.94 -3.15
CA ALA A 36 -11.89 -4.94 -2.18
C ALA A 36 -12.46 -3.55 -2.49
N TRP A 37 -12.81 -2.80 -1.44
CA TRP A 37 -13.39 -1.47 -1.59
C TRP A 37 -12.49 -0.53 -2.40
N ALA A 38 -13.12 0.23 -3.29
CA ALA A 38 -12.50 1.18 -4.22
C ALA A 38 -11.44 0.59 -5.19
N SER A 39 -11.28 -0.73 -5.26
CA SER A 39 -10.31 -1.35 -6.17
C SER A 39 -10.63 -1.08 -7.65
N ALA A 40 -11.91 -1.14 -8.03
CA ALA A 40 -12.37 -0.77 -9.37
C ALA A 40 -12.13 0.72 -9.69
N LEU A 41 -12.39 1.61 -8.72
CA LEU A 41 -12.16 3.05 -8.87
C LEU A 41 -10.67 3.37 -9.06
N TYR A 42 -9.80 2.75 -8.25
CA TYR A 42 -8.35 2.85 -8.42
C TYR A 42 -7.93 2.37 -9.81
N ALA A 43 -8.36 1.16 -10.21
CA ALA A 43 -8.04 0.54 -11.48
C ALA A 43 -8.46 1.38 -12.70
N ALA A 44 -9.65 2.00 -12.65
CA ALA A 44 -10.16 2.85 -13.73
C ALA A 44 -9.25 4.05 -14.03
N SER A 45 -8.52 4.55 -13.02
CA SER A 45 -7.65 5.72 -13.18
C SER A 45 -6.22 5.39 -13.67
N LEU A 46 -5.81 4.12 -13.62
CA LEU A 46 -4.41 3.73 -13.80
C LEU A 46 -3.84 4.10 -15.18
N ARG A 47 -4.57 3.81 -16.27
CA ARG A 47 -4.11 4.11 -17.64
C ARG A 47 -3.86 5.60 -17.89
N HIS A 48 -4.53 6.46 -17.13
CA HIS A 48 -4.42 7.91 -17.28
C HIS A 48 -3.35 8.53 -16.39
N LYS A 49 -2.90 7.81 -15.35
CA LYS A 49 -2.01 8.34 -14.30
C LYS A 49 -0.63 7.69 -14.29
N VAL A 50 -0.49 6.50 -14.88
CA VAL A 50 0.72 5.67 -14.73
C VAL A 50 1.23 5.24 -16.10
N ARG A 51 2.54 5.37 -16.30
CA ARG A 51 3.24 4.83 -17.48
C ARG A 51 3.53 3.34 -17.25
N ALA A 52 3.18 2.48 -18.20
CA ALA A 52 3.36 1.03 -18.06
C ALA A 52 4.81 0.64 -17.69
N ALA A 53 5.79 1.23 -18.38
CA ALA A 53 7.22 1.01 -18.13
C ALA A 53 7.70 1.38 -16.72
N ALA A 54 6.95 2.18 -15.96
CA ALA A 54 7.29 2.51 -14.58
C ALA A 54 6.83 1.44 -13.58
N VAL A 55 5.82 0.63 -13.94
CA VAL A 55 5.16 -0.28 -12.98
C VAL A 55 6.10 -1.39 -12.52
N ARG A 56 6.76 -2.09 -13.47
CA ARG A 56 7.65 -3.21 -13.14
C ARG A 56 8.84 -2.78 -12.28
N PRO A 57 9.61 -1.71 -12.60
CA PRO A 57 10.69 -1.23 -11.74
C PRO A 57 10.22 -0.80 -10.34
N ILE A 58 9.06 -0.13 -10.23
CA ILE A 58 8.50 0.28 -8.93
C ILE A 58 8.11 -0.95 -8.10
N PHE A 59 7.47 -1.95 -8.72
CA PHE A 59 7.00 -3.14 -8.01
C PHE A 59 8.17 -4.01 -7.55
N THR A 60 9.15 -4.24 -8.42
CA THR A 60 10.35 -5.02 -8.10
C THR A 60 11.16 -4.38 -6.99
N SER A 61 11.39 -3.06 -7.05
CA SER A 61 12.10 -2.34 -5.98
C SER A 61 11.34 -2.36 -4.65
N MET A 62 10.01 -2.22 -4.66
CA MET A 62 9.19 -2.33 -3.45
C MET A 62 9.32 -3.71 -2.78
N VAL A 63 9.38 -4.78 -3.58
CA VAL A 63 9.60 -6.13 -3.05
C VAL A 63 11.03 -6.26 -2.52
N ASP A 64 12.03 -5.78 -3.26
CA ASP A 64 13.43 -5.86 -2.82
C ASP A 64 13.66 -5.12 -1.49
N TYR A 65 13.12 -3.91 -1.33
CA TYR A 65 13.15 -3.20 -0.05
C TYR A 65 12.43 -3.94 1.08
N SER A 66 11.33 -4.63 0.75
CA SER A 66 10.56 -5.40 1.74
C SER A 66 11.26 -6.70 2.16
N ASP A 67 11.98 -7.36 1.23
CA ASP A 67 12.61 -8.66 1.45
C ASP A 67 14.05 -8.54 1.96
N ARG A 68 14.79 -7.56 1.47
CA ARG A 68 16.24 -7.40 1.70
C ARG A 68 16.62 -6.02 2.21
N GLY A 69 15.96 -4.96 1.73
CA GLY A 69 16.35 -3.58 2.03
C GLY A 69 15.85 -3.02 3.38
N GLU A 70 15.46 -3.90 4.31
CA GLU A 70 15.05 -3.57 5.69
C GLU A 70 13.98 -2.48 5.81
N LEU A 71 13.03 -2.41 4.86
CA LEU A 71 12.01 -1.36 4.81
C LEU A 71 11.29 -1.12 6.14
N MET A 72 10.93 -2.20 6.84
CA MET A 72 10.26 -2.09 8.14
C MET A 72 11.17 -1.48 9.21
N ALA A 73 12.43 -1.88 9.27
CA ALA A 73 13.37 -1.31 10.24
C ALA A 73 13.60 0.18 9.97
N LYS A 74 13.74 0.57 8.70
CA LYS A 74 13.85 1.98 8.30
C LYS A 74 12.65 2.80 8.74
N PHE A 75 11.43 2.30 8.51
CA PHE A 75 10.20 2.95 8.94
C PHE A 75 10.13 3.13 10.47
N LEU A 76 10.46 2.08 11.22
CA LEU A 76 10.44 2.10 12.69
C LEU A 76 11.51 2.99 13.32
N ASN A 77 12.55 3.37 12.58
CA ASN A 77 13.66 4.19 13.05
C ASN A 77 13.56 5.65 12.57
N LEU A 78 12.43 6.08 11.99
CA LEU A 78 12.23 7.47 11.60
C LEU A 78 12.22 8.38 12.85
N PRO A 79 12.96 9.51 12.87
CA PRO A 79 13.07 10.39 14.02
C PRO A 79 11.89 11.38 14.11
N CYS A 80 10.67 10.91 13.84
CA CYS A 80 9.44 11.70 13.84
C CYS A 80 8.24 10.84 14.24
N PRO A 81 7.10 11.44 14.61
CA PRO A 81 5.88 10.67 14.85
C PRO A 81 5.50 9.87 13.61
N THR A 82 5.21 8.59 13.80
CA THR A 82 4.83 7.69 12.73
C THR A 82 3.40 7.20 12.92
N MET A 83 2.68 7.11 11.80
CA MET A 83 1.35 6.53 11.74
C MET A 83 1.30 5.52 10.59
N PHE A 84 0.70 4.37 10.86
CA PHE A 84 0.37 3.37 9.85
C PHE A 84 -1.14 3.37 9.61
N MET A 85 -1.56 3.97 8.49
CA MET A 85 -2.96 3.96 8.04
C MET A 85 -3.25 2.71 7.23
N TYR A 86 -4.34 2.02 7.55
CA TYR A 86 -4.82 0.85 6.83
C TYR A 86 -6.34 0.82 6.78
N GLY A 87 -6.92 0.27 5.73
CA GLY A 87 -8.36 0.07 5.69
C GLY A 87 -8.81 -1.11 6.53
N GLU A 88 -10.03 -1.05 7.05
CA GLU A 88 -10.70 -2.10 7.83
C GLU A 88 -10.57 -3.51 7.20
N GLN A 89 -10.61 -3.66 5.86
CA GLN A 89 -10.41 -4.96 5.19
C GLN A 89 -8.99 -5.54 5.35
N ASN A 90 -8.06 -4.77 5.94
CA ASN A 90 -6.68 -5.14 6.20
C ASN A 90 -6.35 -5.19 7.70
N ASN A 91 -7.35 -5.27 8.59
CA ASN A 91 -7.13 -5.39 10.04
C ASN A 91 -6.44 -6.71 10.47
N THR A 92 -6.35 -7.68 9.57
CA THR A 92 -5.67 -8.97 9.78
C THR A 92 -4.19 -8.97 9.41
N LEU A 93 -3.61 -7.81 9.06
CA LEU A 93 -2.20 -7.70 8.71
C LEU A 93 -1.31 -8.13 9.90
N SER A 94 -0.50 -9.16 9.68
CA SER A 94 0.27 -9.83 10.75
C SER A 94 1.29 -8.95 11.48
N TYR A 95 1.54 -7.74 10.98
CA TYR A 95 2.52 -6.82 11.52
C TYR A 95 1.96 -5.68 12.36
N LEU A 96 0.63 -5.50 12.42
CA LEU A 96 0.00 -4.37 13.12
C LEU A 96 0.38 -4.33 14.60
N ALA A 97 0.22 -5.44 15.32
CA ALA A 97 0.52 -5.51 16.75
C ALA A 97 2.00 -5.24 17.06
N GLU A 98 2.94 -5.67 16.21
CA GLU A 98 4.36 -5.45 16.46
C GLU A 98 4.77 -4.00 16.19
N ILE A 99 4.27 -3.36 15.12
CA ILE A 99 4.60 -1.95 14.85
C ILE A 99 3.99 -1.02 15.90
N GLU A 100 2.79 -1.33 16.40
CA GLU A 100 2.15 -0.58 17.48
C GLU A 100 2.97 -0.64 18.77
N ARG A 101 3.42 -1.84 19.18
CA ARG A 101 4.32 -2.01 20.33
C ARG A 101 5.64 -1.25 20.19
N ARG A 102 6.04 -0.89 18.97
CA ARG A 102 7.24 -0.12 18.65
C ARG A 102 6.99 1.39 18.56
N GLY A 103 5.79 1.85 18.93
CA GLY A 103 5.44 3.28 19.01
C GLY A 103 4.78 3.85 17.77
N VAL A 104 4.46 3.03 16.77
CA VAL A 104 3.72 3.50 15.57
C VAL A 104 2.24 3.65 15.91
N THR A 105 1.67 4.81 15.61
CA THR A 105 0.22 5.01 15.75
C THR A 105 -0.52 4.22 14.69
N LEU A 106 -1.42 3.31 15.09
CA LEU A 106 -2.31 2.63 14.17
C LEU A 106 -3.53 3.48 13.84
N ALA A 107 -3.88 3.56 12.57
CA ALA A 107 -5.06 4.27 12.10
C ALA A 107 -5.86 3.39 11.13
N GLU A 108 -6.83 2.65 11.68
CA GLU A 108 -7.81 1.94 10.87
C GLU A 108 -8.79 2.94 10.24
N ILE A 109 -9.04 2.78 8.95
CA ILE A 109 -9.97 3.60 8.18
C ILE A 109 -11.25 2.77 7.94
N PRO A 110 -12.43 3.25 8.39
CA PRO A 110 -13.69 2.52 8.22
C PRO A 110 -14.13 2.53 6.76
N HIS A 111 -14.81 1.45 6.34
CA HIS A 111 -15.29 1.29 4.95
C HIS A 111 -14.16 1.42 3.91
N CYS A 112 -12.95 0.98 4.28
CA CYS A 112 -11.75 1.12 3.46
C CYS A 112 -11.04 -0.19 3.14
N GLY A 113 -10.65 -0.32 1.86
CA GLY A 113 -9.85 -1.43 1.35
C GLY A 113 -8.35 -1.14 1.45
N HIS A 114 -7.61 -1.48 0.40
CA HIS A 114 -6.17 -1.25 0.34
C HIS A 114 -5.78 0.23 0.22
N PHE A 115 -6.68 1.07 -0.29
CA PHE A 115 -6.38 2.43 -0.74
C PHE A 115 -7.23 3.49 -0.01
N PRO A 116 -6.82 3.97 1.19
CA PRO A 116 -7.57 4.98 1.95
C PRO A 116 -7.95 6.23 1.15
N MET A 117 -7.04 6.71 0.31
CA MET A 117 -7.26 7.88 -0.54
C MET A 117 -8.36 7.70 -1.60
N TYR A 118 -8.72 6.45 -1.93
CA TYR A 118 -9.82 6.14 -2.85
C TYR A 118 -11.09 5.66 -2.11
N SER A 119 -10.95 4.92 -1.01
CA SER A 119 -12.10 4.37 -0.29
C SER A 119 -12.78 5.37 0.64
N ASN A 120 -12.00 6.08 1.45
CA ASN A 120 -12.53 7.02 2.45
C ASN A 120 -11.52 8.16 2.69
N PRO A 121 -11.36 9.07 1.71
CA PRO A 121 -10.37 10.14 1.79
C PRO A 121 -10.61 11.09 2.97
N LEU A 122 -11.87 11.31 3.36
CA LEU A 122 -12.21 12.17 4.49
C LEU A 122 -11.62 11.62 5.80
N ALA A 123 -11.88 10.35 6.12
CA ALA A 123 -11.33 9.72 7.32
C ALA A 123 -9.79 9.67 7.29
N MET A 124 -9.19 9.42 6.13
CA MET A 124 -7.73 9.49 5.96
C MET A 124 -7.18 10.88 6.32
N TRP A 125 -7.78 11.95 5.79
CA TRP A 125 -7.34 13.33 6.06
C TRP A 125 -7.55 13.72 7.53
N GLN A 126 -8.64 13.27 8.16
CA GLN A 126 -8.86 13.47 9.60
C GLN A 126 -7.74 12.84 10.42
N LYS A 127 -7.31 11.61 10.10
CA LYS A 127 -6.20 10.93 10.79
C LYS A 127 -4.86 11.63 10.61
N ILE A 128 -4.58 12.17 9.42
CA ILE A 128 -3.39 12.99 9.19
C ILE A 128 -3.42 14.25 10.08
N ASN A 129 -4.56 14.94 10.12
CA ASN A 129 -4.73 16.14 10.95
C ASN A 129 -4.57 15.83 12.45
N GLU A 130 -5.16 14.72 12.92
CA GLU A 130 -4.99 14.25 14.30
C GLU A 130 -3.52 13.99 14.66
N LEU A 131 -2.72 13.43 13.74
CA LEU A 131 -1.29 13.21 13.96
C LEU A 131 -0.54 14.54 14.07
N GLN A 132 -0.80 15.46 13.13
CA GLN A 132 -0.14 16.77 13.08
C GLN A 132 -0.47 17.62 14.31
N ALA A 133 -1.72 17.58 14.78
CA ALA A 133 -2.14 18.32 15.97
C ALA A 133 -1.51 17.82 17.28
N ARG A 134 -0.92 16.61 17.31
CA ARG A 134 -0.21 16.08 18.49
C ARG A 134 1.24 16.55 18.60
N VAL A 135 1.78 17.11 17.52
CA VAL A 135 3.17 17.62 17.45
C VAL A 135 3.26 19.13 17.28
N ALA A 136 2.13 19.81 17.11
CA ALA A 136 2.01 21.25 17.23
C ALA A 136 1.91 21.66 18.71
#